data_AF-A0A9W7MA24-F1
#
_entry.id   AF-A0A9W7MA24-F1
#
_cell.length_a   1.000
_cell.length_b   1.000
_cell.length_c   1.000
_cell.angle_alpha   90.00
_cell.angle_beta   90.00
_cell.angle_gamma   90.00
#
_symmetry.space_group_name_H-M   'P 1'
#
loop_
_entity.id
_entity.type
_entity.pdbx_description
1 polymer ?
#
loop_
_entity_poly.entity_id
_entity_poly.type
_entity_poly.pdbx_seq_one_letter_code
_entity_poly.pdbx_strand_id
1 'polypeptide(L)'
;MYDSQSTTKPPFFNGENYSFWKNKMRLFIKSSDYLVWDVIEDGPYIPLKQDNDGKMVLKRRTEMSEEERKKIQVNDKALHMLFCAFGPDIYSKVSSIESAKEVWDTLETTYEGTNDVKETKIGILNLSYENFKMEFDETVSKMFDRFSTIVNGLKGYGEVIPEDKLVRKLLYSLP
;
A
#
# COMPACT_ATOMS: atom_id res chain seq x y z
N MET A 1 -23.53 14.16 1.19
CA MET A 1 -23.56 13.51 2.52
C MET A 1 -22.24 12.76 2.67
N TYR A 2 -21.46 13.06 3.70
CA TYR A 2 -20.23 12.31 4.00
C TYR A 2 -20.65 11.06 4.77
N ASP A 3 -20.59 9.89 4.11
CA ASP A 3 -20.86 8.63 4.80
C ASP A 3 -19.84 8.42 5.92
N SER A 4 -20.34 8.34 7.15
CA SER A 4 -19.57 7.94 8.31
C SER A 4 -18.98 6.56 8.05
N GLN A 5 -17.66 6.49 7.87
CA GLN A 5 -16.99 5.21 7.67
C GLN A 5 -17.01 4.42 8.97
N SER A 6 -17.47 3.18 8.88
CA SER A 6 -17.46 2.22 9.98
C SER A 6 -16.01 1.93 10.39
N THR A 7 -15.70 2.05 11.68
CA THR A 7 -14.41 1.69 12.27
C THR A 7 -14.21 0.19 12.43
N THR A 8 -15.27 -0.61 12.18
CA THR A 8 -15.28 -2.06 12.43
C THR A 8 -15.22 -2.90 11.17
N LYS A 9 -15.37 -2.30 9.99
CA LYS A 9 -15.32 -2.99 8.70
C LYS A 9 -14.09 -2.57 7.90
N PRO A 10 -13.42 -3.51 7.23
CA PRO A 10 -12.32 -3.15 6.35
C PRO A 10 -12.83 -2.25 5.20
N PRO A 11 -12.04 -1.28 4.74
CA PRO A 11 -12.41 -0.42 3.63
C PRO A 11 -12.61 -1.26 2.36
N PHE A 12 -13.75 -1.10 1.70
CA PHE A 12 -14.06 -1.85 0.49
C PHE A 12 -13.17 -1.43 -0.69
N PHE A 13 -12.77 -2.40 -1.52
CA PHE A 13 -11.97 -2.21 -2.71
C PHE A 13 -12.63 -2.82 -3.95
N ASN A 14 -12.87 -1.98 -4.94
CA ASN A 14 -13.42 -2.33 -6.24
C ASN A 14 -12.40 -2.27 -7.38
N GLY A 15 -11.12 -1.95 -7.09
CA GLY A 15 -10.10 -1.74 -8.11
C GLY A 15 -9.80 -0.27 -8.43
N GLU A 16 -10.57 0.69 -7.91
CA GLU A 16 -10.36 2.12 -8.14
C GLU A 16 -9.69 2.81 -6.95
N ASN A 17 -9.01 3.94 -7.21
CA ASN A 17 -8.38 4.77 -6.17
C ASN A 17 -7.45 3.98 -5.21
N TYR A 18 -6.66 3.05 -5.76
CA TYR A 18 -5.84 2.11 -4.98
C TYR A 18 -4.98 2.80 -3.91
N SER A 19 -4.27 3.89 -4.21
CA SER A 19 -3.44 4.59 -3.21
C SER A 19 -4.24 5.08 -2.00
N PHE A 20 -5.48 5.54 -2.22
CA PHE A 20 -6.37 5.95 -1.14
C PHE A 20 -6.88 4.75 -0.34
N TRP A 21 -7.29 3.69 -1.03
CA TRP A 21 -7.72 2.45 -0.38
C TRP A 21 -6.58 1.82 0.44
N LYS A 22 -5.38 1.71 -0.13
CA LYS A 22 -4.18 1.15 0.50
C LYS A 22 -3.86 1.84 1.81
N ASN A 23 -3.87 3.18 1.82
CA ASN A 23 -3.65 3.97 3.03
C ASN A 23 -4.70 3.68 4.11
N LYS A 24 -5.98 3.61 3.74
CA LYS A 24 -7.04 3.26 4.68
C LYS A 24 -6.93 1.84 5.19
N MET A 25 -6.63 0.88 4.33
CA MET A 25 -6.53 -0.52 4.69
C MET A 25 -5.35 -0.74 5.64
N ARG A 26 -4.20 -0.13 5.34
CA ARG A 26 -3.04 -0.11 6.25
C ARG A 26 -3.38 0.44 7.62
N LEU A 27 -4.08 1.58 7.68
CA LEU A 27 -4.50 2.18 8.96
C LEU A 27 -5.49 1.27 9.70
N PHE A 28 -6.47 0.70 9.00
CA PHE A 28 -7.44 -0.23 9.57
C PHE A 28 -6.76 -1.43 10.23
N ILE A 29 -5.87 -2.12 9.50
CA ILE A 29 -5.15 -3.29 10.01
C ILE A 29 -4.29 -2.91 11.22
N LYS A 30 -3.46 -1.87 11.11
CA LYS A 30 -2.60 -1.42 12.21
C LYS A 30 -3.38 -1.03 13.46
N SER A 31 -4.56 -0.42 13.29
CA SER A 31 -5.42 -0.06 14.42
C SER A 31 -6.12 -1.26 15.05
N SER A 32 -6.30 -2.34 14.29
CA SER A 32 -6.96 -3.56 14.76
C SER A 32 -6.00 -4.53 15.44
N ASP A 33 -4.87 -4.82 14.80
CA ASP A 33 -3.83 -5.72 15.30
C ASP A 33 -2.53 -5.48 14.54
N TYR A 34 -1.50 -5.02 15.25
CA TYR A 34 -0.22 -4.69 14.63
C TYR A 34 0.53 -5.94 14.12
N LEU A 35 0.36 -7.10 14.75
CA LEU A 35 1.00 -8.34 14.32
C LEU A 35 0.49 -8.81 12.94
N VAL A 36 -0.77 -8.49 12.63
CA VAL A 36 -1.35 -8.75 11.30
C VAL A 36 -0.64 -7.92 10.25
N TRP A 37 -0.29 -6.66 10.57
CA TRP A 37 0.48 -5.82 9.66
C TRP A 37 1.90 -6.35 9.45
N ASP A 38 2.57 -6.79 10.52
CA ASP A 38 3.92 -7.37 10.44
C ASP A 38 3.95 -8.58 9.50
N VAL A 39 2.94 -9.46 9.55
CA VAL A 39 2.83 -10.61 8.63
C VAL A 39 2.62 -10.19 7.17
N ILE A 40 1.95 -9.06 6.93
CA ILE A 40 1.76 -8.53 5.56
C ILE A 40 3.07 -7.96 5.01
N GLU A 41 3.85 -7.25 5.83
CA GLU A 41 5.15 -6.69 5.40
C GLU A 41 6.24 -7.76 5.30
N ASP A 42 6.42 -8.57 6.34
CA ASP A 42 7.56 -9.48 6.50
C ASP A 42 7.27 -10.91 6.00
N GLY A 43 5.99 -11.28 5.91
CA GLY A 43 5.54 -12.60 5.48
C GLY A 43 5.10 -13.51 6.63
N PRO A 44 4.42 -14.62 6.31
CA PRO A 44 3.91 -15.55 7.31
C PRO A 44 5.02 -16.34 7.99
N TYR A 45 4.76 -16.76 9.22
CA TYR A 45 5.61 -17.73 9.90
C TYR A 45 5.57 -19.09 9.21
N ILE A 46 6.73 -19.64 8.86
CA ILE A 46 6.87 -20.97 8.24
C ILE A 46 7.35 -21.97 9.31
N PRO A 47 6.53 -22.97 9.70
CA PRO A 47 6.89 -23.93 10.73
C PRO A 47 7.84 -25.00 10.18
N LEU A 48 9.15 -24.82 10.36
CA LEU A 48 10.18 -25.76 9.88
C LEU A 48 10.74 -26.63 11.01
N LYS A 49 11.12 -27.87 10.69
CA LYS A 49 11.89 -28.79 11.54
C LYS A 49 13.06 -29.40 10.77
N GLN A 50 14.07 -29.86 11.48
CA GLN A 50 15.17 -30.62 10.89
C GLN A 50 14.76 -32.09 10.76
N ASP A 51 14.97 -32.69 9.58
CA ASP A 51 14.80 -34.13 9.36
C ASP A 51 16.04 -34.92 9.83
N ASN A 52 15.98 -36.25 9.70
CA ASN A 52 17.04 -37.15 10.10
C ASN A 52 18.36 -36.95 9.31
N ASP A 53 18.27 -36.35 8.11
CA ASP A 53 19.39 -36.05 7.22
C ASP A 53 19.92 -34.61 7.41
N GLY A 54 19.39 -33.89 8.40
CA GLY A 54 19.81 -32.53 8.73
C GLY A 54 19.17 -31.42 7.89
N LYS A 55 18.21 -31.74 7.00
CA LYS A 55 17.53 -30.76 6.13
C LYS A 55 16.32 -30.13 6.83
N MET A 56 16.06 -28.85 6.54
CA MET A 56 14.86 -28.17 7.02
C MET A 56 13.64 -28.55 6.18
N VAL A 57 12.63 -29.13 6.81
CA VAL A 57 11.37 -29.56 6.21
C VAL A 57 10.17 -28.98 6.95
N LEU A 58 9.04 -28.80 6.27
CA LEU A 58 7.81 -28.30 6.90
C LEU A 58 7.31 -29.26 7.99
N LYS A 59 6.95 -28.71 9.15
CA LYS A 59 6.30 -29.46 10.23
C LYS A 59 4.90 -29.89 9.81
N ARG A 60 4.51 -31.09 10.23
CA ARG A 60 3.10 -31.51 10.11
C ARG A 60 2.26 -30.76 11.13
N ARG A 61 0.97 -30.57 10.84
CA ARG A 61 0.03 -29.88 11.75
C ARG A 61 -0.03 -30.47 13.17
N THR A 62 0.16 -31.78 13.29
CA THR A 62 0.20 -32.49 14.58
C THR A 62 1.46 -32.20 15.40
N GLU A 63 2.52 -31.69 14.78
CA GLU A 63 3.84 -31.43 15.40
C GLU A 63 4.03 -29.96 15.78
N MET A 64 3.09 -29.09 15.41
CA MET A 64 3.14 -27.66 15.67
C MET A 64 2.75 -27.34 17.12
N SER A 65 3.56 -26.52 17.80
CA SER A 65 3.24 -26.02 19.14
C SER A 65 2.05 -25.05 19.11
N GLU A 66 1.50 -24.74 20.28
CA GLU A 66 0.41 -23.75 20.38
C GLU A 66 0.87 -22.36 19.94
N GLU A 67 2.11 -21.98 20.27
CA GLU A 67 2.72 -20.71 19.86
C GLU A 67 2.91 -20.64 18.34
N GLU A 68 3.35 -21.74 17.71
CA GLU A 68 3.50 -21.82 16.25
C GLU A 68 2.15 -21.69 15.55
N ARG A 69 1.11 -22.36 16.08
CA ARG A 69 -0.26 -22.25 15.57
C ARG A 69 -0.79 -20.82 15.68
N LYS A 70 -0.53 -20.13 16.80
CA LYS A 70 -0.90 -18.71 16.97
C LYS A 70 -0.24 -17.83 15.91
N LYS A 71 1.05 -18.05 15.59
CA LYS A 71 1.75 -17.30 14.54
C LYS A 71 1.16 -17.55 13.14
N ILE A 72 0.83 -18.80 12.81
CA ILE A 72 0.17 -19.14 11.54
C ILE A 72 -1.20 -18.48 11.44
N GLN A 73 -1.96 -18.49 12.53
CA GLN A 73 -3.29 -17.87 12.59
C GLN A 73 -3.26 -16.36 12.29
N VAL A 74 -2.15 -15.67 12.56
CA VAL A 74 -2.01 -14.24 12.20
C VAL A 74 -2.09 -14.04 10.68
N ASN A 75 -1.52 -14.95 9.87
CA ASN A 75 -1.66 -14.91 8.42
C ASN A 75 -3.09 -15.16 7.97
N ASP A 76 -3.77 -16.14 8.56
CA ASP A 76 -5.19 -16.41 8.25
C ASP A 76 -6.08 -15.21 8.58
N LYS A 77 -5.78 -14.51 9.69
CA LYS A 77 -6.45 -13.27 10.07
C LYS A 77 -6.16 -12.14 9.08
N ALA A 78 -4.93 -12.02 8.59
CA ALA A 78 -4.55 -11.06 7.57
C ALA A 78 -5.29 -11.30 6.26
N LEU A 79 -5.30 -12.54 5.76
CA LEU A 79 -6.06 -12.95 4.57
C LEU A 79 -7.54 -12.67 4.74
N HIS A 80 -8.12 -13.00 5.90
CA HIS A 80 -9.52 -12.73 6.17
C HIS A 80 -9.85 -11.24 6.08
N MET A 81 -9.04 -10.38 6.72
CA MET A 81 -9.23 -8.92 6.64
C MET A 81 -9.13 -8.40 5.20
N LEU A 82 -8.14 -8.86 4.43
CA LEU A 82 -7.95 -8.49 3.04
C LEU A 82 -9.11 -8.96 2.16
N PHE A 83 -9.49 -10.23 2.24
CA PHE A 83 -10.57 -10.79 1.43
C PHE A 83 -11.95 -10.20 1.76
N CYS A 84 -12.21 -9.83 3.01
CA CYS A 84 -13.41 -9.08 3.37
C CYS A 84 -13.44 -7.65 2.81
N ALA A 85 -12.30 -7.07 2.46
CA ALA A 85 -12.22 -5.78 1.79
C ALA A 85 -12.55 -5.86 0.30
N PHE A 86 -12.43 -7.03 -0.34
CA PHE A 86 -12.42 -7.13 -1.79
C PHE A 86 -13.81 -7.33 -2.40
N GLY A 87 -14.06 -6.60 -3.49
CA GLY A 87 -15.12 -6.94 -4.42
C GLY A 87 -14.84 -8.26 -5.17
N PRO A 88 -15.86 -8.87 -5.80
CA PRO A 88 -15.73 -10.16 -6.48
C PRO A 88 -14.59 -10.22 -7.51
N ASP A 89 -14.41 -9.14 -8.27
CA ASP A 89 -13.38 -9.05 -9.32
C ASP A 89 -11.97 -9.09 -8.75
N ILE A 90 -11.74 -8.44 -7.61
CA ILE A 90 -10.44 -8.43 -6.95
C ILE A 90 -10.20 -9.77 -6.27
N TYR A 91 -11.19 -10.27 -5.53
CA TYR A 91 -11.13 -11.54 -4.84
C TYR A 91 -10.78 -12.69 -5.80
N SER A 92 -11.43 -12.75 -6.96
CA SER A 92 -11.18 -13.83 -7.94
C SER A 92 -9.72 -13.91 -8.40
N LYS A 93 -9.00 -12.77 -8.45
CA LYS A 93 -7.60 -12.70 -8.89
C LYS A 93 -6.59 -13.21 -7.86
N VAL A 94 -6.92 -13.12 -6.58
CA VAL A 94 -5.99 -13.40 -5.46
C VAL A 94 -6.45 -14.54 -4.56
N SER A 95 -7.62 -15.13 -4.83
CA SER A 95 -8.25 -16.13 -3.95
C SER A 95 -7.45 -17.44 -3.80
N SER A 96 -6.52 -17.74 -4.70
CA SER A 96 -5.64 -18.91 -4.61
C SER A 96 -4.34 -18.66 -3.82
N ILE A 97 -4.09 -17.43 -3.39
CA ILE A 97 -2.86 -17.05 -2.70
C ILE A 97 -3.02 -17.31 -1.19
N GLU A 98 -2.09 -18.05 -0.60
CA GLU A 98 -2.14 -18.46 0.82
C GLU A 98 -1.33 -17.55 1.76
N SER A 99 -0.56 -16.61 1.21
CA SER A 99 0.24 -15.64 1.96
C SER A 99 -0.39 -14.26 1.87
N ALA A 100 -0.72 -13.65 3.01
CA ALA A 100 -1.26 -12.29 3.02
C ALA A 100 -0.28 -11.26 2.46
N LYS A 101 1.03 -11.50 2.66
CA LYS A 101 2.10 -10.73 2.02
C LYS A 101 2.02 -10.81 0.49
N GLU A 102 1.89 -12.01 -0.04
CA GLU A 102 1.84 -12.21 -1.50
C GLU A 102 0.56 -11.59 -2.10
N VAL A 103 -0.57 -11.65 -1.39
CA VAL A 103 -1.79 -10.91 -1.77
C VAL A 103 -1.51 -9.41 -1.84
N TRP A 104 -0.87 -8.85 -0.81
CA TRP A 104 -0.55 -7.43 -0.74
C TRP A 104 0.42 -6.99 -1.84
N ASP A 105 1.53 -7.72 -2.01
CA ASP A 105 2.55 -7.48 -3.03
C ASP A 105 1.96 -7.59 -4.45
N THR A 106 1.02 -8.53 -4.67
CA THR A 106 0.30 -8.68 -5.94
C THR A 106 -0.56 -7.45 -6.22
N LEU A 107 -1.26 -6.93 -5.22
CA LEU A 107 -2.05 -5.71 -5.37
C LEU A 107 -1.18 -4.48 -5.64
N GLU A 108 -0.07 -4.33 -4.92
CA GLU A 108 0.88 -3.23 -5.16
C GLU A 108 1.39 -3.28 -6.60
N THR A 109 1.85 -4.45 -7.04
CA THR A 109 2.35 -4.65 -8.41
C THR A 109 1.26 -4.38 -9.45
N THR A 110 0.03 -4.83 -9.20
CA THR A 110 -1.10 -4.69 -10.15
C THR A 110 -1.57 -3.24 -10.29
N TYR A 111 -1.62 -2.48 -9.19
CA TYR A 111 -2.30 -1.17 -9.14
C TYR A 111 -1.34 0.03 -9.06
N GLU A 112 -0.17 -0.12 -8.45
CA GLU A 112 0.87 0.92 -8.50
C GLU A 112 1.77 0.77 -9.73
N GLY A 113 1.84 -0.46 -10.25
CA GLY A 113 2.78 -0.88 -11.29
C GLY A 113 4.03 -1.51 -10.68
N THR A 114 4.93 -2.01 -11.53
CA THR A 114 6.26 -2.44 -11.09
C THR A 114 7.11 -1.23 -10.66
N ASN A 115 8.25 -1.48 -10.01
CA ASN A 115 9.22 -0.43 -9.68
C ASN A 115 9.56 0.46 -10.89
N ASP A 116 9.63 -0.09 -12.10
CA ASP A 116 9.90 0.67 -13.33
C ASP A 116 8.78 1.68 -13.67
N VAL A 117 7.51 1.29 -13.45
CA VAL A 117 6.36 2.19 -13.64
C VAL A 117 6.36 3.26 -12.56
N LYS A 118 6.72 2.89 -11.33
CA LYS A 118 6.88 3.84 -10.21
C LYS A 118 7.97 4.87 -10.52
N GLU A 119 9.15 4.43 -10.96
CA GLU A 119 10.25 5.30 -11.39
C GLU A 119 9.82 6.21 -12.55
N THR A 120 9.10 5.66 -13.54
CA THR A 120 8.56 6.46 -14.65
C THR A 120 7.60 7.54 -14.16
N LYS A 121 6.67 7.22 -13.24
CA LYS A 121 5.74 8.20 -12.64
C LYS A 121 6.47 9.27 -11.82
N ILE A 122 7.48 8.87 -11.03
CA ILE A 122 8.36 9.82 -10.32
C ILE A 122 9.08 10.73 -11.32
N GLY A 123 9.62 10.17 -12.40
CA GLY A 123 10.27 10.94 -13.47
C GLY A 123 9.33 11.96 -14.14
N ILE A 124 8.09 11.57 -14.43
CA ILE A 124 7.06 12.48 -14.98
C ILE A 124 6.74 13.58 -13.97
N LEU A 125 6.51 13.24 -12.70
CA LEU A 125 6.21 14.22 -11.65
C LEU A 125 7.37 15.18 -11.42
N ASN A 126 8.61 14.71 -11.44
CA ASN A 126 9.81 15.54 -11.36
C ASN A 126 9.90 16.46 -12.58
N LEU A 127 9.63 15.98 -13.78
CA LEU A 127 9.61 16.81 -14.99
C LEU A 127 8.50 17.87 -14.92
N SER A 128 7.31 17.51 -14.44
CA SER A 128 6.20 18.45 -14.21
C SER A 128 6.53 19.48 -13.14
N TYR A 129 7.19 19.07 -12.05
CA TYR A 129 7.67 19.95 -11.00
C TYR A 129 8.73 20.92 -11.55
N GLU A 130 9.74 20.43 -12.28
CA GLU A 130 10.82 21.25 -12.80
C GLU A 130 10.35 22.26 -13.84
N ASN A 131 9.41 21.87 -14.70
CA ASN A 131 8.83 22.76 -15.71
C ASN A 131 7.60 23.54 -15.21
N PHE A 132 7.27 23.46 -13.92
CA PHE A 132 6.07 24.08 -13.38
C PHE A 132 6.11 25.60 -13.55
N LYS A 133 5.07 26.15 -14.19
CA LYS A 133 4.84 27.57 -14.37
C LYS A 133 3.33 27.84 -14.37
N MET A 134 2.95 29.05 -13.99
CA MET A 134 1.57 29.50 -14.11
C MET A 134 1.22 29.65 -15.60
N GLU A 135 0.05 29.13 -15.98
CA GLU A 135 -0.45 29.31 -17.36
C GLU A 135 -1.06 30.71 -17.54
N PHE A 136 -1.12 31.18 -18.79
CA PHE A 136 -1.52 32.55 -19.14
C PHE A 136 -2.95 32.94 -18.70
N ASP A 137 -3.87 31.98 -18.61
CA ASP A 137 -5.27 32.19 -18.20
C ASP A 137 -5.62 31.51 -16.85
N GLU A 138 -4.61 31.01 -16.15
CA GLU A 138 -4.78 30.29 -14.89
C GLU A 138 -4.94 31.29 -13.73
N THR A 139 -5.74 30.96 -12.72
CA THR A 139 -5.78 31.74 -11.48
C THR A 139 -4.75 31.23 -10.50
N VAL A 140 -4.25 32.08 -9.59
CA VAL A 140 -3.27 31.66 -8.57
C VAL A 140 -3.77 30.48 -7.74
N SER A 141 -5.08 30.40 -7.44
CA SER A 141 -5.67 29.26 -6.74
C SER A 141 -5.55 27.97 -7.55
N LYS A 142 -5.91 28.00 -8.84
CA LYS A 142 -5.80 26.81 -9.70
C LYS A 142 -4.35 26.37 -9.85
N MET A 143 -3.43 27.33 -10.01
CA MET A 143 -1.99 27.08 -10.05
C MET A 143 -1.52 26.39 -8.77
N PHE A 144 -1.94 26.87 -7.60
CA PHE A 144 -1.60 26.25 -6.32
C PHE A 144 -2.16 24.83 -6.19
N ASP A 145 -3.38 24.57 -6.66
CA ASP A 145 -3.98 23.23 -6.66
C ASP A 145 -3.18 22.25 -7.55
N ARG A 146 -2.77 22.68 -8.75
CA ARG A 146 -1.90 21.88 -9.63
C ARG A 146 -0.56 21.60 -8.96
N PHE A 147 0.08 22.63 -8.40
CA PHE A 147 1.36 22.49 -7.69
C PHE A 147 1.25 21.51 -6.52
N SER A 148 0.20 21.66 -5.70
CA SER A 148 -0.08 20.77 -4.56
C SER A 148 -0.28 19.33 -5.01
N THR A 149 -0.95 19.11 -6.14
CA THR A 149 -1.15 17.78 -6.72
C THR A 149 0.20 17.12 -7.08
N ILE A 150 1.10 17.87 -7.72
CA ILE A 150 2.44 17.39 -8.09
C ILE A 150 3.27 17.05 -6.84
N VAL A 151 3.33 17.98 -5.87
CA VAL A 151 4.11 17.82 -4.64
C VAL A 151 3.58 16.66 -3.78
N ASN A 152 2.26 16.51 -3.67
CA ASN A 152 1.66 15.41 -2.94
C ASN A 152 1.89 14.07 -3.65
N GLY A 153 1.92 14.06 -4.99
CA GLY A 153 2.32 12.90 -5.78
C GLY A 153 3.75 12.45 -5.46
N LEU A 154 4.70 13.38 -5.49
CA LEU A 154 6.12 13.10 -5.16
C LEU A 154 6.26 12.60 -3.71
N LYS A 155 5.63 13.27 -2.74
CA LYS A 155 5.59 12.82 -1.33
C LYS A 155 5.00 11.43 -1.19
N GLY A 156 3.93 11.11 -1.93
CA GLY A 156 3.31 9.79 -1.94
C GLY A 156 4.24 8.67 -2.39
N TYR A 157 5.27 8.99 -3.18
CA TYR A 157 6.30 8.05 -3.61
C TYR A 157 7.55 8.03 -2.71
N GLY A 158 7.59 8.84 -1.65
CA GLY A 158 8.70 8.91 -0.69
C GLY A 158 9.68 10.06 -0.94
N GLU A 159 9.45 10.92 -1.95
CA GLU A 159 10.28 12.10 -2.21
C GLU A 159 9.95 13.22 -1.21
N VAL A 160 10.96 13.65 -0.45
CA VAL A 160 10.81 14.73 0.53
C VAL A 160 11.47 15.99 -0.02
N ILE A 161 10.64 16.93 -0.48
CA ILE A 161 11.09 18.25 -0.93
C ILE A 161 11.03 19.22 0.26
N PRO A 162 12.15 19.88 0.63
CA PRO A 162 12.18 20.91 1.66
C PRO A 162 11.19 22.05 1.38
N GLU A 163 10.54 22.55 2.44
CA GLU A 163 9.50 23.58 2.32
C GLU A 163 10.02 24.88 1.69
N ASP A 164 11.27 25.27 1.99
CA ASP A 164 11.92 26.44 1.41
C ASP A 164 12.09 26.31 -0.12
N LYS A 165 12.40 25.10 -0.62
CA LYS A 165 12.45 24.82 -2.06
C LYS A 165 11.07 24.92 -2.70
N LEU A 166 10.03 24.41 -2.04
CA LEU A 166 8.66 24.48 -2.53
C LEU A 166 8.20 25.94 -2.66
N VAL A 167 8.42 26.75 -1.64
CA VAL A 167 8.07 28.18 -1.64
C VAL A 167 8.82 28.91 -2.75
N ARG A 168 10.14 28.71 -2.87
CA ARG A 168 10.94 29.33 -3.94
C ARG A 168 10.44 28.93 -5.33
N LYS A 169 10.13 27.65 -5.53
CA LYS A 169 9.61 27.16 -6.81
C LYS A 169 8.30 27.85 -7.16
N LEU A 170 7.35 27.89 -6.23
CA LEU A 170 6.05 28.53 -6.43
C LEU A 170 6.19 30.02 -6.80
N LEU A 171 7.09 30.73 -6.11
CA LEU A 171 7.35 32.16 -6.38
C LEU A 171 7.97 32.39 -7.76
N TYR A 172 8.90 31.53 -8.21
CA TYR A 172 9.51 31.63 -9.55
C TYR A 172 8.59 31.18 -10.68
N SER A 173 7.50 30.48 -10.36
CA SER A 173 6.51 30.01 -11.31
C SER A 173 5.37 31.02 -11.55
N LEU A 174 5.34 32.14 -10.82
CA LEU A 174 4.40 33.24 -11.07
C LEU A 174 4.74 33.99 -12.37
N PRO A 175 3.77 34.66 -13.02
CA PRO A 175 3.96 35.42 -14.26
C PRO A 175 4.92 36.61 -14.10
#